data_AF-A0A0F8V6P1-F1
#
_entry.id   AF-A0A0F8V6P1-F1
#
_cell.length_a   1.000
_cell.length_b   1.000
_cell.length_c   1.000
_cell.angle_alpha   90.00
_cell.angle_beta   90.00
_cell.angle_gamma   90.00
#
_symmetry.space_group_name_H-M   'P 1'
#
loop_
_entity.id
_entity.type
_entity.pdbx_description
1 polymer ?
#
loop_
_entity_poly.entity_id
_entity_poly.type
_entity_poly.pdbx_seq_one_letter_code
_entity_poly.pdbx_strand_id
1 'polypeptide(L)'
;HRIIAQTSPGAHTDHENHNGLDNRKTNLRQCTFRENQYNRLPTDNCRSQYRGVCWGRIGWVARIKHNSRSIWLGSHTSEVGAAKAYNRKAQELFGEFAYLNPIQWWMVRREVYHGLSAQKARNDKWNRVCNFLPAPDSCNGSRVFFHVPATPVTCCGVTAWDWISI
;
A
#
# COMPACT_ATOMS: atom_id res chain seq x y z
N HIS A 1 21.56 -6.22 16.69
CA HIS A 1 21.42 -5.15 15.69
C HIS A 1 22.45 -4.00 15.81
N ARG A 2 22.65 -3.31 16.95
CA ARG A 2 23.48 -2.07 17.02
C ARG A 2 24.92 -2.19 16.50
N ILE A 3 25.60 -3.28 16.87
CA ILE A 3 26.98 -3.56 16.41
C ILE A 3 27.02 -3.70 14.89
N ILE A 4 26.05 -4.39 14.31
CA ILE A 4 25.96 -4.67 12.86
C ILE A 4 25.64 -3.38 12.08
N ALA A 5 24.76 -2.54 12.64
CA ALA A 5 24.36 -1.25 12.06
C ALA A 5 25.36 -0.10 12.34
N GLN A 6 26.45 -0.37 13.07
CA GLN A 6 27.46 0.62 13.48
C GLN A 6 26.85 1.90 14.05
N THR A 7 25.81 1.76 14.88
CA THR A 7 25.00 2.88 15.35
C THR A 7 25.79 3.82 16.25
N SER A 8 25.86 5.09 15.87
CA SER A 8 26.54 6.14 16.63
C SER A 8 26.00 6.25 18.07
N PRO A 9 26.83 6.64 19.04
CA PRO A 9 26.37 6.93 20.39
C PRO A 9 25.22 7.95 20.38
N GLY A 10 24.12 7.65 21.09
CA GLY A 10 22.92 8.49 21.12
C GLY A 10 21.92 8.29 19.96
N ALA A 11 22.30 7.60 18.88
CA ALA A 11 21.38 7.20 17.83
C ALA A 11 20.69 5.85 18.15
N HIS A 12 19.59 5.59 17.44
CA HIS A 12 18.86 4.33 17.50
C HIS A 12 19.05 3.53 16.21
N THR A 13 18.86 2.21 16.30
CA THR A 13 18.75 1.34 15.12
C THR A 13 17.29 0.94 14.98
N ASP A 14 16.72 1.15 13.81
CA ASP A 14 15.38 0.69 13.45
C ASP A 14 15.48 -0.53 12.53
N HIS A 15 14.50 -1.43 12.66
CA HIS A 15 14.31 -2.57 11.79
C HIS A 15 13.21 -2.22 10.80
N GLU A 16 13.56 -2.04 9.52
CA GLU A 16 12.62 -1.59 8.50
C GLU A 16 11.38 -2.50 8.41
N ASN A 17 11.58 -3.82 8.50
CA ASN A 17 10.50 -4.80 8.45
C ASN A 17 9.82 -5.11 9.79
N HIS A 18 10.17 -4.40 10.88
CA HIS A 18 9.71 -4.64 12.26
C HIS A 18 10.04 -6.02 12.84
N ASN A 19 10.85 -6.83 12.15
CA ASN A 19 11.29 -8.13 12.65
C ASN A 19 12.60 -7.97 13.42
N GLY A 20 12.52 -7.94 14.74
CA GLY A 20 13.69 -7.81 15.62
C GLY A 20 14.71 -8.96 15.51
N LEU A 21 14.31 -10.10 14.94
CA LEU A 21 15.19 -11.25 14.70
C LEU A 21 15.98 -11.10 13.38
N ASP A 22 15.51 -10.28 12.44
CA ASP A 22 16.19 -10.03 11.17
C ASP A 22 17.25 -8.95 11.32
N ASN A 23 18.47 -9.38 11.62
CA ASN A 23 19.62 -8.51 11.89
C ASN A 23 20.51 -8.28 10.65
N ARG A 24 20.02 -8.56 9.44
CA ARG A 24 20.77 -8.28 8.20
C ARG A 24 20.99 -6.78 8.03
N LYS A 25 22.18 -6.35 7.58
CA LYS A 25 22.52 -4.93 7.39
C LYS A 25 21.49 -4.19 6.53
N THR A 26 20.94 -4.84 5.52
CA THR A 26 19.92 -4.26 4.62
C THR A 26 18.59 -3.95 5.32
N ASN A 27 18.29 -4.60 6.44
CA ASN A 27 17.06 -4.38 7.22
C ASN A 27 17.26 -3.38 8.38
N LEU A 28 18.51 -3.03 8.68
CA LEU A 28 18.86 -2.16 9.80
C LEU A 28 19.20 -0.77 9.29
N ARG A 29 18.57 0.25 9.86
CA ARG A 29 18.87 1.66 9.55
C ARG A 29 19.11 2.48 10.80
N GLN A 30 20.00 3.46 10.70
CA GLN A 30 20.19 4.43 11.79
C GLN A 30 19.04 5.43 11.76
N CYS A 31 18.51 5.74 12.94
CA CYS A 31 17.41 6.67 13.09
C CYS A 31 17.53 7.44 14.39
N THR A 32 16.85 8.57 14.44
CA THR A 32 16.53 9.27 15.68
C THR A 32 15.41 8.55 16.42
N PHE A 33 15.27 8.84 17.72
CA PHE A 33 14.14 8.33 18.51
C PHE A 33 12.78 8.67 17.88
N ARG A 34 12.64 9.85 17.25
CA ARG A 34 11.38 10.28 16.62
C ARG A 34 11.06 9.51 15.35
N GLU A 35 12.07 9.29 14.50
CA GLU A 35 11.93 8.48 13.28
C GLU A 35 11.58 7.03 13.60
N ASN A 36 12.22 6.43 14.60
CA ASN A 36 11.86 5.10 15.08
C ASN A 36 10.38 5.02 15.54
N GLN A 37 9.88 6.08 16.16
CA GLN A 37 8.46 6.16 16.55
C GLN A 37 7.52 6.31 15.33
N TYR A 38 7.97 6.93 14.24
CA TYR A 38 7.19 6.99 12.99
C TYR A 38 7.05 5.62 12.34
N ASN A 39 7.98 4.70 12.59
CA ASN A 39 7.93 3.31 12.12
C ASN A 39 7.19 2.36 13.09
N ARG A 40 6.56 2.84 14.17
CA ARG A 40 5.91 1.94 15.14
C ARG A 40 4.66 1.23 14.59
N LEU A 41 4.50 -0.04 14.92
CA LEU A 41 3.27 -0.81 14.65
C LEU A 41 2.03 -0.23 15.36
N PRO A 42 0.81 -0.45 14.83
CA PRO A 42 -0.43 -0.15 15.54
C PRO A 42 -0.53 -0.93 16.86
N THR A 43 -1.34 -0.42 17.79
CA THR A 43 -1.58 -1.09 19.08
C THR A 43 -2.74 -2.09 18.97
N ASP A 44 -2.56 -3.30 19.48
CA ASP A 44 -3.49 -4.42 19.32
C ASP A 44 -4.88 -4.25 19.99
N ASN A 45 -5.04 -3.26 20.88
CA ASN A 45 -6.28 -3.00 21.63
C ASN A 45 -7.07 -1.79 21.11
N CYS A 46 -6.98 -1.51 19.81
CA CYS A 46 -7.72 -0.40 19.19
C CYS A 46 -8.94 -0.91 18.42
N ARG A 47 -9.99 -0.06 18.33
CA ARG A 47 -11.19 -0.36 17.51
C ARG A 47 -10.90 -0.47 16.01
N SER A 48 -9.74 0.01 15.58
CA SER A 48 -9.27 -0.01 14.21
C SER A 48 -8.02 -0.85 14.14
N GLN A 49 -7.91 -1.65 13.08
CA GLN A 49 -6.70 -2.41 12.76
C GLN A 49 -5.60 -1.51 12.18
N TYR A 50 -5.97 -0.35 11.66
CA TYR A 50 -5.06 0.59 11.02
C TYR A 50 -4.57 1.67 11.98
N ARG A 51 -3.28 1.99 11.86
CA ARG A 51 -2.62 3.05 12.60
C ARG A 51 -3.19 4.41 12.23
N GLY A 52 -3.41 5.25 13.26
CA GLY A 52 -3.92 6.61 13.10
C GLY A 52 -5.40 6.69 12.75
N VAL A 53 -6.10 5.54 12.71
CA VAL A 53 -7.53 5.47 12.41
C VAL A 53 -8.30 5.12 13.69
N CYS A 54 -9.43 5.77 13.90
CA CYS A 54 -10.33 5.47 15.01
C CYS A 54 -11.79 5.78 14.65
N TRP A 55 -12.74 5.09 15.29
CA TRP A 55 -14.16 5.41 15.15
C TRP A 55 -14.52 6.67 15.93
N GLY A 56 -15.03 7.69 15.22
CA GLY A 56 -15.54 8.93 15.79
C GLY A 56 -17.07 8.92 15.94
N ARG A 57 -17.67 10.11 16.04
CA ARG A 57 -19.13 10.26 16.22
C ARG A 57 -19.94 9.89 14.97
N ILE A 58 -19.40 10.18 13.78
CA ILE A 58 -20.12 10.09 12.49
C ILE A 58 -19.42 9.19 11.47
N GLY A 59 -18.32 8.53 11.83
CA GLY A 59 -17.55 7.69 10.90
C GLY A 59 -16.12 7.43 11.35
N TRP A 60 -15.32 6.93 10.41
CA TRP A 60 -13.90 6.61 10.61
C TRP A 60 -13.04 7.87 10.47
N VAL A 61 -12.32 8.24 11.53
CA VAL A 61 -11.48 9.43 11.57
C VAL A 61 -10.02 9.04 11.40
N ALA A 62 -9.30 9.76 10.54
CA ALA A 62 -7.85 9.64 10.39
C ALA A 62 -7.13 10.83 11.05
N ARG A 63 -6.08 10.52 11.79
CA ARG A 63 -5.21 11.51 12.46
C ARG A 63 -3.76 11.04 12.47
N ILE A 64 -2.84 11.99 12.41
CA ILE A 64 -1.40 11.71 12.45
C ILE A 64 -0.71 12.69 13.40
N LYS A 65 0.25 12.19 14.17
CA LYS A 65 1.02 13.02 15.11
C LYS A 65 2.38 13.33 14.50
N HIS A 66 2.70 14.60 14.34
CA HIS A 66 3.99 15.07 13.86
C HIS A 66 4.45 16.26 14.70
N ASN A 67 5.70 16.24 15.17
CA ASN A 67 6.26 17.29 16.04
C ASN A 67 5.36 17.67 17.22
N SER A 68 4.86 16.67 17.94
CA SER A 68 3.94 16.81 19.08
C SER A 68 2.56 17.38 18.77
N ARG A 69 2.27 17.73 17.51
CA ARG A 69 0.96 18.21 17.06
C ARG A 69 0.17 17.08 16.41
N SER A 70 -1.11 17.01 16.72
CA SER A 70 -2.05 16.09 16.06
C SER A 70 -2.67 16.80 14.87
N ILE A 71 -2.49 16.24 13.67
CA ILE A 71 -3.06 16.73 12.42
C ILE A 71 -4.28 15.88 12.11
N TRP A 72 -5.43 16.53 11.92
CA TRP A 72 -6.66 15.89 11.48
C TRP A 72 -6.63 15.71 9.96
N LEU A 73 -6.87 14.48 9.49
CA LEU A 73 -6.81 14.14 8.06
C LEU A 73 -8.20 14.00 7.42
N GLY A 74 -9.25 14.05 8.23
CA GLY A 74 -10.63 13.96 7.78
C GLY A 74 -11.43 12.86 8.48
N SER A 75 -12.71 12.82 8.14
CA SER A 75 -13.64 11.74 8.47
C SER A 75 -14.05 11.02 7.19
N HIS A 76 -14.16 9.70 7.27
CA HIS A 76 -14.40 8.80 6.16
C HIS A 76 -15.53 7.84 6.49
N THR A 77 -16.24 7.39 5.46
CA THR A 77 -17.30 6.37 5.58
C THR A 77 -16.75 4.97 5.80
N SER A 78 -15.53 4.70 5.31
CA SER A 78 -14.86 3.41 5.41
C SER A 78 -13.55 3.50 6.21
N GLU A 79 -13.26 2.45 6.97
CA GLU A 79 -12.01 2.32 7.74
C GLU A 79 -10.80 2.37 6.81
N VAL A 80 -10.91 1.67 5.66
CA VAL A 80 -9.90 1.63 4.61
C VAL A 80 -9.67 3.02 4.00
N GLY A 81 -10.72 3.82 3.79
CA GLY A 81 -10.60 5.20 3.30
C GLY A 81 -9.79 6.08 4.24
N ALA A 82 -10.02 5.96 5.55
CA ALA A 82 -9.23 6.63 6.58
C ALA A 82 -7.77 6.14 6.60
N ALA A 83 -7.53 4.84 6.45
CA ALA A 83 -6.19 4.27 6.38
C ALA A 83 -5.40 4.76 5.15
N LYS A 84 -6.05 4.90 3.99
CA LYS A 84 -5.44 5.48 2.78
C LYS A 84 -5.02 6.93 3.02
N ALA A 85 -5.88 7.73 3.66
CA ALA A 85 -5.58 9.11 3.99
C ALA A 85 -4.37 9.21 4.95
N TYR A 86 -4.31 8.31 5.94
CA TYR A 86 -3.14 8.19 6.81
C TYR A 86 -1.86 7.85 6.03
N ASN A 87 -1.88 6.81 5.19
CA ASN A 87 -0.69 6.36 4.45
C ASN A 87 -0.11 7.47 3.56
N ARG A 88 -0.96 8.19 2.83
CA ARG A 88 -0.53 9.34 2.02
C ARG A 88 0.16 10.39 2.88
N LYS A 89 -0.43 10.75 4.03
CA LYS A 89 0.17 11.77 4.91
C LYS A 89 1.43 11.27 5.62
N ALA A 90 1.49 10.00 6.00
CA ALA A 90 2.66 9.39 6.61
C ALA A 90 3.84 9.41 5.64
N GLN A 91 3.61 9.06 4.37
CA GLN A 91 4.63 9.12 3.33
C GLN A 91 5.14 10.57 3.10
N GLU A 92 4.24 11.55 3.06
CA GLU A 92 4.60 12.96 2.93
C GLU A 92 5.43 13.49 4.12
N LEU A 93 5.12 13.06 5.35
CA LEU A 93 5.73 13.62 6.56
C LEU A 93 6.97 12.87 7.05
N PHE A 94 6.99 11.54 6.89
CA PHE A 94 8.02 10.67 7.50
C PHE A 94 8.90 9.98 6.46
N GLY A 95 8.56 10.06 5.18
CA GLY A 95 9.36 9.48 4.09
C GLY A 95 9.61 7.98 4.28
N GLU A 96 10.87 7.59 4.29
CA GLU A 96 11.30 6.20 4.46
C GLU A 96 10.92 5.61 5.83
N PHE A 97 10.81 6.44 6.88
CA PHE A 97 10.46 5.99 8.23
C PHE A 97 8.94 5.86 8.46
N ALA A 98 8.14 6.08 7.41
CA ALA A 98 6.70 5.98 7.49
C ALA A 98 6.24 4.52 7.62
N TYR A 99 5.55 4.21 8.73
CA TYR A 99 4.72 3.00 8.76
C TYR A 99 3.50 3.19 7.85
N LEU A 100 3.42 2.38 6.80
CA LEU A 100 2.26 2.33 5.90
C LEU A 100 1.35 1.18 6.30
N ASN A 101 0.08 1.49 6.54
CA ASN A 101 -0.94 0.49 6.83
C ASN A 101 -1.04 -0.50 5.66
N PRO A 102 -1.05 -1.82 5.92
CA PRO A 102 -1.21 -2.84 4.88
C PRO A 102 -2.67 -2.84 4.39
N ILE A 103 -2.93 -2.15 3.29
CA ILE A 103 -4.26 -2.08 2.68
C ILE A 103 -4.33 -3.11 1.56
N GLN A 104 -5.23 -4.08 1.71
CA GLN A 104 -5.37 -5.15 0.74
C GLN A 104 -5.89 -4.64 -0.61
N TRP A 105 -5.23 -5.05 -1.70
CA TRP A 105 -5.51 -4.56 -3.05
C TRP A 105 -6.96 -4.84 -3.51
N TRP A 106 -7.56 -5.94 -3.05
CA TRP A 106 -8.94 -6.27 -3.38
C TRP A 106 -9.95 -5.31 -2.74
N MET A 107 -9.62 -4.71 -1.59
CA MET A 107 -10.46 -3.70 -0.93
C MET A 107 -10.44 -2.36 -1.67
N VAL A 108 -9.30 -2.01 -2.28
CA VAL A 108 -9.16 -0.80 -3.10
C VAL A 108 -9.95 -0.90 -4.40
N ARG A 109 -9.99 -2.09 -5.02
CA ARG A 109 -10.69 -2.33 -6.29
C ARG A 109 -12.21 -2.18 -6.17
N ARG A 110 -12.84 -2.57 -5.06
CA ARG A 110 -14.31 -2.47 -4.89
C ARG A 110 -14.84 -1.04 -5.08
N GLU A 111 -14.11 -0.02 -4.63
CA GLU A 111 -14.52 1.39 -4.81
C GLU A 111 -14.49 1.83 -6.30
N VAL A 112 -13.60 1.25 -7.11
CA VAL A 112 -13.45 1.56 -8.54
C VAL A 112 -14.48 0.79 -9.39
N TYR A 113 -14.78 -0.47 -9.07
CA TYR A 113 -15.74 -1.28 -9.84
C TYR A 113 -17.18 -0.79 -9.73
N HIS A 114 -17.60 -0.24 -8.57
CA HIS A 114 -18.95 0.32 -8.41
C HIS A 114 -19.14 1.68 -9.10
N GLY A 115 -18.06 2.45 -9.33
CA GLY A 115 -18.12 3.67 -10.15
C GLY A 115 -18.20 3.37 -11.65
N LEU A 116 -17.50 2.31 -12.09
CA LEU A 116 -17.50 1.89 -13.49
C LEU A 116 -18.81 1.20 -13.92
N SER A 117 -19.58 0.59 -13.02
CA SER A 117 -20.89 0.01 -13.38
C SER A 117 -21.94 1.09 -13.70
N ALA A 118 -21.87 2.27 -13.07
CA ALA A 118 -22.74 3.40 -13.37
C ALA A 118 -22.40 4.09 -14.71
N GLN A 119 -21.12 4.08 -15.11
CA GLN A 119 -20.67 4.59 -16.43
C GLN A 119 -20.82 3.56 -17.55
N LYS A 120 -20.68 2.25 -17.28
CA LYS A 120 -20.86 1.17 -18.28
C LYS A 120 -22.30 1.00 -18.73
N ALA A 121 -23.29 1.36 -17.91
CA ALA A 121 -24.70 1.32 -18.29
C ALA A 121 -25.09 2.34 -19.38
N ARG A 122 -24.22 3.30 -19.73
CA ARG A 122 -24.47 4.28 -20.79
C ARG A 122 -23.79 3.97 -22.13
N ASN A 123 -22.84 3.03 -22.19
CA ASN A 123 -22.07 2.77 -23.41
C ASN A 123 -22.25 1.32 -23.88
N ASP A 124 -23.24 1.11 -24.74
CA ASP A 124 -23.64 -0.18 -25.35
C ASP A 124 -22.56 -0.90 -26.20
N LYS A 125 -21.35 -0.33 -26.30
CA LYS A 125 -20.26 -0.90 -27.12
C LYS A 125 -19.43 -1.98 -26.42
N TRP A 126 -19.53 -2.13 -25.09
CA TRP A 126 -18.69 -3.07 -24.32
C TRP A 126 -19.32 -4.44 -24.04
N ASN A 127 -20.61 -4.64 -24.34
CA ASN A 127 -21.33 -5.89 -24.05
C ASN A 127 -20.94 -7.10 -24.93
N ARG A 128 -20.04 -6.95 -25.91
CA ARG A 128 -19.52 -8.09 -26.71
C ARG A 128 -18.20 -8.68 -26.20
N VAL A 129 -17.49 -8.01 -25.29
CA VAL A 129 -16.13 -8.43 -24.87
C VAL A 129 -16.13 -9.15 -23.51
N CYS A 130 -17.21 -9.08 -22.74
CA CYS A 130 -17.26 -9.67 -21.39
C CYS A 130 -17.53 -11.19 -21.34
N ASN A 131 -17.58 -11.90 -22.47
CA ASN A 131 -17.78 -13.36 -22.49
C ASN A 131 -16.49 -14.19 -22.33
N PHE A 132 -15.36 -13.58 -21.94
CA PHE A 132 -14.06 -14.27 -21.86
C PHE A 132 -13.35 -14.20 -20.51
N LEU A 133 -14.07 -13.94 -19.41
CA LEU A 133 -13.50 -14.10 -18.07
C LEU A 133 -14.33 -15.13 -17.30
N PRO A 134 -13.76 -16.29 -16.93
CA PRO A 134 -14.46 -17.23 -16.07
C PRO A 134 -14.71 -16.56 -14.72
N ALA A 135 -15.92 -16.76 -14.20
CA ALA A 135 -16.27 -16.35 -12.85
C ALA A 135 -15.25 -16.94 -11.85
N PRO A 136 -14.94 -16.24 -10.75
CA PRO A 136 -14.09 -16.81 -9.72
C PRO A 136 -14.87 -17.91 -9.00
N ASP A 137 -14.72 -19.13 -9.47
CA ASP A 137 -15.15 -20.31 -8.76
C ASP A 137 -14.31 -20.43 -7.48
N SER A 138 -15.02 -20.52 -6.36
CA SER A 138 -14.53 -21.03 -5.10
C SER A 138 -13.79 -22.35 -5.31
N CYS A 139 -12.52 -22.44 -4.92
CA CYS A 139 -11.91 -23.62 -4.28
C CYS A 139 -10.39 -23.46 -4.09
N ASN A 140 -9.96 -23.68 -2.85
CA ASN A 140 -8.75 -24.32 -2.35
C ASN A 140 -7.39 -24.18 -3.05
N GLY A 141 -6.38 -23.97 -2.20
CA GLY A 141 -5.00 -23.72 -2.58
C GLY A 141 -4.39 -24.76 -3.52
N SER A 142 -3.73 -24.25 -4.55
CA SER A 142 -2.60 -24.86 -5.24
C SER A 142 -1.89 -23.75 -5.99
N ARG A 143 -0.58 -23.61 -5.80
CA ARG A 143 0.27 -22.66 -6.53
C ARG A 143 0.18 -22.99 -8.03
N VAL A 144 -0.30 -22.05 -8.83
CA VAL A 144 -0.19 -22.12 -10.30
C VAL A 144 0.88 -21.13 -10.73
N PHE A 145 2.04 -21.64 -11.14
CA PHE A 145 3.03 -20.89 -11.88
C PHE A 145 2.50 -20.65 -13.29
N PHE A 146 2.22 -19.40 -13.65
CA PHE A 146 1.89 -19.05 -15.03
C PHE A 146 3.18 -18.75 -15.80
N HIS A 147 3.51 -19.63 -16.76
CA HIS A 147 4.44 -19.35 -17.84
C HIS A 147 3.80 -18.30 -18.75
N VAL A 148 4.49 -17.18 -18.98
CA VAL A 148 4.02 -16.14 -19.90
C VAL A 148 4.53 -16.50 -21.31
N PRO A 149 3.67 -16.80 -22.30
CA PRO A 149 4.12 -16.93 -23.68
C PRO A 149 4.46 -15.55 -24.25
N ALA A 150 5.65 -15.43 -24.80
CA ALA A 150 6.13 -14.27 -25.53
C ALA A 150 5.50 -14.24 -26.93
N THR A 151 4.44 -13.45 -27.12
CA THR A 151 4.05 -12.99 -28.46
C THR A 151 3.58 -11.53 -28.39
N PRO A 152 4.15 -10.62 -29.20
CA PRO A 152 3.78 -9.22 -29.23
C PRO A 152 2.45 -9.02 -29.97
N VAL A 153 1.53 -8.26 -29.37
CA VAL A 153 0.30 -7.81 -30.03
C VAL A 153 0.61 -6.46 -30.68
N THR A 154 0.73 -6.45 -32.01
CA THR A 154 0.90 -5.23 -32.80
C THR A 154 -0.41 -4.45 -32.89
N CYS A 155 -0.41 -3.18 -32.47
CA CYS A 155 -1.49 -2.23 -32.76
C CYS A 155 -0.86 -0.88 -33.13
N CYS A 156 -1.28 -0.31 -34.27
CA CYS A 156 -0.90 0.99 -34.82
C CYS A 156 0.53 1.13 -35.41
N GLY A 157 0.71 0.63 -36.64
CA GLY A 157 0.96 1.51 -37.80
C GLY A 157 2.08 2.55 -37.79
N VAL A 158 3.19 2.35 -37.07
CA VAL A 158 4.44 3.07 -37.33
C VAL A 158 5.60 2.07 -37.33
N THR A 159 6.16 1.83 -38.50
CA THR A 159 7.42 1.08 -38.65
C THR A 159 8.57 2.00 -38.26
N ALA A 160 9.26 1.68 -37.18
CA ALA A 160 10.64 2.10 -36.98
C ALA A 160 11.48 0.83 -36.88
N TRP A 161 11.97 0.40 -38.05
CA TRP A 161 13.05 -0.57 -38.16
C TRP A 161 14.37 0.13 -37.78
N ASP A 162 15.11 -0.53 -36.89
CA ASP A 162 16.56 -0.70 -36.89
C ASP A 162 17.49 0.51 -37.11
N TRP A 163 18.17 0.90 -36.04
CA TRP A 163 19.62 1.19 -36.03
C TRP A 163 20.21 0.41 -34.83
N ILE A 164 20.81 -0.76 -35.07
CA ILE A 164 22.28 -1.01 -35.15
C ILE A 164 22.99 -0.56 -33.85
N SER A 165 23.26 -1.45 -32.88
CA SER A 165 24.30 -2.50 -32.77
C SER A 165 25.49 -2.07 -31.90
N ILE A 166 25.95 -3.04 -31.09
CA ILE A 166 27.09 -3.08 -30.15
C ILE A 166 26.81 -2.51 -28.76
#